data_AF-A0A3Q7YDR2-F1
#
_entry.id   AF-A0A3Q7YDR2-F1
#
_cell.length_a   1.000
_cell.length_b   1.000
_cell.length_c   1.000
_cell.angle_alpha   90.00
_cell.angle_beta   90.00
_cell.angle_gamma   90.00
#
_symmetry.space_group_name_H-M   'P 1'
#
loop_
_entity.id
_entity.type
_entity.pdbx_description
1 polymer ?
#
loop_
_entity_poly.entity_id
_entity_poly.type
_entity_poly.pdbx_seq_one_letter_code
_entity_poly.pdbx_strand_id
1 'polypeptide(L)'
;MCMIVGTLSKIPRHFSSCGEKDKVQLQLECLGKEHVAYQRLDFPLLKVSVVGGRPFSCGGKPLFRKKLLSARYGVKNMDGSANKIQKAALGIPEDHFLILLAHNGPTGLGSGLNDICGKDWEFDSDGDHGDPDLADAISLLKENNQVSIALVVFGHMHKELAHGNGFRKMIVVGADNTIYLNGAIVPRVKRLSDDNKRSLDNEGHHSSLEAKGTSRAFTLVELSEGKVTKVAESWVSVVEDRTVLEEEYILFEAH
;
A
#
# COMPACT_ATOMS: atom_id res chain seq x y z
N MET A 1 2.07 -7.25 -2.07
CA MET A 1 1.13 -6.41 -1.30
C MET A 1 -0.26 -6.51 -1.93
N CYS A 2 -1.20 -7.15 -1.23
CA CYS A 2 -2.62 -7.04 -1.52
C CYS A 2 -3.16 -6.06 -0.47
N MET A 3 -3.45 -4.82 -0.86
CA MET A 3 -4.07 -3.87 0.06
C MET A 3 -5.58 -4.04 -0.10
N ILE A 4 -6.22 -4.50 0.98
CA ILE A 4 -7.67 -4.69 1.07
C ILE A 4 -8.23 -3.41 1.64
N VAL A 5 -9.23 -2.83 0.98
CA VAL A 5 -10.06 -1.79 1.57
C VAL A 5 -11.34 -2.47 2.05
N GLY A 6 -11.43 -2.69 3.36
CA GLY A 6 -12.57 -3.36 3.96
C GLY A 6 -13.02 -2.63 5.22
N THR A 7 -14.32 -2.39 5.32
CA THR A 7 -15.00 -2.31 6.63
C THR A 7 -15.19 -3.75 7.11
N LEU A 8 -14.88 -4.04 8.39
CA LEU A 8 -15.01 -5.36 9.02
C LEU A 8 -16.41 -5.96 8.79
N SER A 9 -16.59 -6.70 7.70
CA SER A 9 -17.82 -7.41 7.38
C SER A 9 -17.47 -8.67 6.58
N LYS A 10 -18.22 -9.75 6.87
CA LYS A 10 -17.89 -11.12 6.45
C LYS A 10 -17.88 -11.25 4.92
N ILE A 11 -16.78 -11.79 4.38
CA ILE A 11 -16.59 -12.12 2.97
C ILE A 11 -17.61 -13.21 2.53
N PRO A 12 -18.56 -12.94 1.62
CA PRO A 12 -19.44 -13.96 1.06
C PRO A 12 -18.73 -14.70 -0.07
N ARG A 13 -18.67 -16.04 0.00
CA ARG A 13 -18.15 -16.88 -1.09
C ARG A 13 -19.25 -17.19 -2.09
N HIS A 14 -19.20 -16.60 -3.28
CA HIS A 14 -19.94 -17.10 -4.43
C HIS A 14 -18.96 -17.58 -5.51
N PHE A 15 -18.92 -18.89 -5.73
CA PHE A 15 -18.16 -19.51 -6.81
C PHE A 15 -19.11 -20.01 -7.89
N SER A 16 -18.95 -19.51 -9.12
CA SER A 16 -19.54 -20.08 -10.34
C SER A 16 -18.46 -20.27 -11.43
N SER A 17 -18.79 -21.12 -12.40
CA SER A 17 -17.97 -22.18 -13.03
C SER A 17 -17.21 -21.89 -14.34
N CYS A 18 -16.38 -22.88 -14.71
CA CYS A 18 -15.95 -23.35 -16.05
C CYS A 18 -14.51 -22.96 -16.50
N GLY A 19 -13.59 -23.94 -16.43
CA GLY A 19 -12.16 -23.85 -16.73
C GLY A 19 -11.28 -23.90 -15.46
N GLU A 20 -10.10 -24.54 -15.53
CA GLU A 20 -9.13 -24.49 -14.42
C GLU A 20 -8.67 -23.04 -14.26
N LYS A 21 -9.14 -22.38 -13.19
CA LYS A 21 -8.87 -20.96 -12.95
C LYS A 21 -7.40 -20.79 -12.55
N ASP A 22 -6.71 -19.83 -13.17
CA ASP A 22 -5.34 -19.53 -12.77
C ASP A 22 -5.26 -18.94 -11.34
N LYS A 23 -4.08 -19.04 -10.73
CA LYS A 23 -3.84 -18.59 -9.35
C LYS A 23 -4.09 -17.10 -9.12
N VAL A 24 -3.97 -16.27 -10.15
CA VAL A 24 -4.27 -14.83 -10.06
C VAL A 24 -5.78 -14.65 -9.98
N GLN A 25 -6.55 -15.37 -10.82
CA GLN A 25 -8.01 -15.34 -10.77
C GLN A 25 -8.55 -15.73 -9.38
N LEU A 26 -8.01 -16.80 -8.78
CA LEU A 26 -8.42 -17.22 -7.43
C LEU A 26 -8.17 -16.14 -6.37
N GLN A 27 -7.04 -15.42 -6.45
CA GLN A 27 -6.74 -14.32 -5.52
C GLN A 27 -7.70 -13.14 -5.71
N LEU A 28 -8.02 -12.79 -6.96
CA LEU A 28 -8.98 -11.73 -7.25
C LEU A 28 -10.39 -12.08 -6.77
N GLU A 29 -10.78 -13.35 -6.89
CA GLU A 29 -12.07 -13.84 -6.37
C GLU A 29 -12.14 -13.79 -4.83
N CYS A 30 -11.03 -14.00 -4.13
CA CYS A 30 -10.98 -13.82 -2.67
C CYS A 30 -11.21 -12.37 -2.23
N LEU A 31 -10.79 -11.39 -3.04
CA LEU A 31 -11.04 -9.97 -2.79
C LEU A 31 -12.48 -9.58 -3.18
N GLY A 32 -13.05 -10.25 -4.19
CA GLY A 32 -14.41 -10.01 -4.64
C GLY A 32 -14.65 -8.53 -4.99
N LYS A 33 -15.63 -7.92 -4.32
CA LYS A 33 -16.04 -6.52 -4.55
C LYS A 33 -15.07 -5.49 -3.98
N GLU A 34 -14.12 -5.91 -3.15
CA GLU A 34 -13.12 -5.04 -2.53
C GLU A 34 -11.89 -4.86 -3.44
N HIS A 35 -11.84 -5.57 -4.57
CA HIS A 35 -10.80 -5.39 -5.58
C HIS A 35 -11.03 -4.11 -6.39
N VAL A 36 -10.12 -3.13 -6.24
CA VAL A 36 -10.26 -1.81 -6.86
C VAL A 36 -9.32 -1.55 -8.04
N ALA A 37 -8.62 -2.53 -8.61
CA ALA A 37 -7.65 -2.24 -9.68
C ALA A 37 -8.33 -1.65 -10.93
N TYR A 38 -8.01 -0.40 -11.27
CA TYR A 38 -8.71 0.41 -12.27
C TYR A 38 -10.23 0.52 -12.03
N GLN A 39 -10.64 0.43 -10.78
CA GLN A 39 -12.03 0.50 -10.35
C GLN A 39 -12.13 1.43 -9.14
N ARG A 40 -13.36 1.78 -8.77
CA ARG A 40 -13.68 2.62 -7.63
C ARG A 40 -14.53 1.85 -6.63
N LEU A 41 -14.28 2.12 -5.34
CA LEU A 41 -15.14 1.73 -4.24
C LEU A 41 -15.49 2.98 -3.42
N ASP A 42 -16.79 3.22 -3.24
CA ASP A 42 -17.31 4.39 -2.54
C ASP A 42 -17.73 4.03 -1.11
N PHE A 43 -17.40 4.90 -0.15
CA PHE A 43 -17.77 4.82 1.26
C PHE A 43 -18.54 6.08 1.67
N PRO A 44 -19.85 6.16 1.36
CA PRO A 44 -20.64 7.38 1.56
C PRO A 44 -20.67 7.88 3.01
N LEU A 45 -20.70 6.97 3.98
CA LEU A 45 -20.70 7.34 5.41
C LEU A 45 -19.41 8.05 5.84
N LEU A 46 -18.29 7.73 5.18
CA LEU A 46 -16.99 8.35 5.43
C LEU A 46 -16.69 9.50 4.47
N LYS A 47 -17.56 9.70 3.45
CA LYS A 47 -17.31 10.61 2.32
C LYS A 47 -15.96 10.33 1.67
N VAL A 48 -15.64 9.06 1.47
CA VAL A 48 -14.36 8.63 0.86
C VAL A 48 -14.66 7.80 -0.37
N SER A 49 -13.89 8.03 -1.43
CA SER A 49 -13.83 7.16 -2.60
C SER A 49 -12.43 6.62 -2.76
N VAL A 50 -12.28 5.31 -2.91
CA VAL A 50 -10.99 4.68 -3.20
C VAL A 50 -10.93 4.27 -4.65
N VAL A 51 -9.88 4.70 -5.35
CA VAL A 51 -9.58 4.25 -6.71
C VAL A 51 -8.27 3.49 -6.73
N GLY A 52 -8.28 2.28 -7.29
CA GLY A 52 -7.08 1.47 -7.40
C GLY A 52 -6.28 1.76 -8.68
N GLY A 53 -4.97 1.87 -8.51
CA GLY A 53 -3.99 1.99 -9.58
C GLY A 53 -3.69 0.68 -10.29
N ARG A 54 -2.57 0.66 -11.03
CA ARG A 54 -2.12 -0.49 -11.79
C ARG A 54 -1.76 -1.68 -10.89
N PRO A 55 -2.41 -2.85 -11.09
CA PRO A 55 -2.04 -4.06 -10.37
C PRO A 55 -0.74 -4.63 -10.94
N PHE A 56 -0.02 -5.39 -10.11
CA PHE A 56 1.24 -6.06 -10.49
C PHE A 56 2.38 -5.12 -10.89
N SER A 57 2.33 -3.83 -10.54
CA SER A 57 3.49 -2.97 -10.81
C SER A 57 4.75 -3.52 -10.12
N CYS A 58 5.90 -3.40 -10.80
CA CYS A 58 7.22 -3.61 -10.21
C CYS A 58 8.05 -2.33 -10.27
N GLY A 59 7.39 -1.17 -10.36
CA GLY A 59 8.03 0.12 -10.48
C GLY A 59 8.68 0.45 -11.81
N GLY A 60 9.02 1.72 -11.95
CA GLY A 60 9.73 2.29 -13.08
C GLY A 60 8.93 2.41 -14.38
N LYS A 61 9.66 2.83 -15.42
CA LYS A 61 9.13 3.16 -16.75
C LYS A 61 8.50 1.98 -17.52
N PRO A 62 8.95 0.72 -17.40
CA PRO A 62 8.37 -0.38 -18.17
C PRO A 62 6.99 -0.83 -17.69
N LEU A 63 6.14 -1.26 -18.63
CA LEU A 63 4.86 -1.90 -18.30
C LEU A 63 5.08 -3.39 -17.99
N PHE A 64 5.20 -3.73 -16.70
CA PHE A 64 5.35 -5.11 -16.26
C PHE A 64 4.11 -5.95 -16.58
N ARG A 65 4.32 -7.22 -16.97
CA ARG A 65 3.25 -8.19 -17.28
C ARG A 65 2.20 -7.69 -18.29
N LYS A 66 2.63 -6.97 -19.33
CA LYS A 66 1.77 -6.42 -20.41
C LYS A 66 0.71 -7.40 -20.96
N LYS A 67 1.05 -8.68 -21.18
CA LYS A 67 0.08 -9.69 -21.65
C LYS A 67 -1.07 -9.90 -20.65
N LEU A 68 -0.75 -9.98 -19.35
CA LEU A 68 -1.72 -10.16 -18.27
C LEU A 68 -2.61 -8.90 -18.12
N LEU A 69 -1.99 -7.72 -18.13
CA LEU A 69 -2.70 -6.45 -18.05
C LEU A 69 -3.62 -6.22 -19.24
N SER A 70 -3.18 -6.57 -20.44
CA SER A 70 -4.01 -6.47 -21.64
C SER A 70 -5.18 -7.46 -21.59
N ALA A 71 -4.95 -8.70 -21.17
CA ALA A 71 -6.00 -9.73 -21.13
C ALA A 71 -7.07 -9.46 -20.07
N ARG A 72 -6.67 -8.97 -18.89
CA ARG A 72 -7.59 -8.80 -17.74
C ARG A 72 -8.18 -7.40 -17.63
N TYR A 73 -7.41 -6.38 -18.01
CA TYR A 73 -7.79 -4.98 -17.80
C TYR A 73 -7.81 -4.17 -19.10
N GLY A 74 -7.44 -4.74 -20.24
CA GLY A 74 -7.39 -4.02 -21.52
C GLY A 74 -6.29 -2.95 -21.60
N VAL A 75 -5.28 -2.99 -20.72
CA VAL A 75 -4.17 -2.02 -20.66
C VAL A 75 -3.00 -2.50 -21.51
N LYS A 76 -2.53 -1.67 -22.45
CA LYS A 76 -1.46 -2.02 -23.40
C LYS A 76 -0.19 -1.16 -23.25
N ASN A 77 -0.29 -0.01 -22.61
CA ASN A 77 0.76 0.99 -22.42
C ASN A 77 0.50 1.81 -21.14
N MET A 78 1.45 2.67 -20.76
CA MET A 78 1.33 3.52 -19.57
C MET A 78 0.19 4.53 -19.70
N ASP A 79 0.04 5.19 -20.86
CA ASP A 79 -1.03 6.17 -21.07
C ASP A 79 -2.42 5.52 -20.93
N GLY A 80 -2.61 4.30 -21.44
CA GLY A 80 -3.85 3.54 -21.28
C GLY A 80 -4.10 3.11 -19.84
N SER A 81 -3.04 2.93 -19.05
CA SER A 81 -3.11 2.70 -17.61
C SER A 81 -3.56 3.98 -16.88
N ALA A 82 -2.88 5.10 -17.11
CA ALA A 82 -3.17 6.40 -16.52
C ALA A 82 -4.63 6.82 -16.80
N ASN A 83 -5.05 6.73 -18.06
CA ASN A 83 -6.43 7.02 -18.48
C ASN A 83 -7.47 6.13 -17.78
N LYS A 84 -7.14 4.87 -17.45
CA LYS A 84 -8.06 3.99 -16.73
C LYS A 84 -8.17 4.34 -15.26
N ILE A 85 -7.06 4.74 -14.62
CA ILE A 85 -7.07 5.25 -13.25
C ILE A 85 -7.92 6.52 -13.18
N GLN A 86 -7.68 7.48 -14.08
CA GLN A 86 -8.45 8.72 -14.17
C GLN A 86 -9.94 8.44 -14.42
N LYS A 87 -10.28 7.57 -15.38
CA LYS A 87 -11.67 7.19 -15.66
C LYS A 87 -12.38 6.55 -14.46
N ALA A 88 -11.68 5.76 -13.65
CA ALA A 88 -12.27 5.17 -12.44
C ALA A 88 -12.64 6.23 -11.40
N ALA A 89 -11.93 7.35 -11.37
CA ALA A 89 -12.24 8.48 -10.50
C ALA A 89 -13.36 9.40 -11.04
N LEU A 90 -13.78 9.27 -12.30
CA LEU A 90 -14.85 10.11 -12.84
C LEU A 90 -16.20 9.80 -12.18
N GLY A 91 -16.94 10.85 -11.80
CA GLY A 91 -18.23 10.71 -11.12
C GLY A 91 -18.12 10.28 -9.67
N ILE A 92 -16.98 10.56 -9.01
CA ILE A 92 -16.90 10.59 -7.55
C ILE A 92 -17.89 11.66 -7.05
N PRO A 93 -18.67 11.39 -5.99
CA PRO A 93 -19.56 12.40 -5.42
C PRO A 93 -18.80 13.67 -5.01
N GLU A 94 -19.39 14.84 -5.22
CA GLU A 94 -18.70 16.13 -5.01
C GLU A 94 -18.16 16.32 -3.59
N ASP A 95 -18.81 15.71 -2.60
CA ASP A 95 -18.41 15.80 -1.19
C ASP A 95 -17.47 14.67 -0.74
N HIS A 96 -17.03 13.80 -1.66
CA HIS A 96 -16.10 12.73 -1.37
C HIS A 96 -14.63 13.14 -1.56
N PHE A 97 -13.78 12.64 -0.66
CA PHE A 97 -12.33 12.73 -0.78
C PHE A 97 -11.78 11.49 -1.47
N LEU A 98 -10.82 11.69 -2.37
CA LEU A 98 -10.22 10.61 -3.13
C LEU A 98 -8.98 10.06 -2.43
N ILE A 99 -8.97 8.73 -2.23
CA ILE A 99 -7.79 7.95 -1.90
C ILE A 99 -7.38 7.13 -3.12
N LEU A 100 -6.14 7.30 -3.56
CA LEU A 100 -5.54 6.45 -4.58
C LEU A 100 -4.79 5.29 -3.93
N LEU A 101 -5.05 4.07 -4.38
CA LEU A 101 -4.43 2.85 -3.86
C LEU A 101 -3.62 2.15 -4.95
N ALA A 102 -2.30 2.13 -4.83
CA ALA A 102 -1.42 1.54 -5.84
C ALA A 102 -0.48 0.49 -5.25
N HIS A 103 0.12 -0.33 -6.11
CA HIS A 103 1.15 -1.26 -5.65
C HIS A 103 2.48 -0.55 -5.37
N ASN A 104 2.83 0.42 -6.22
CA ASN A 104 4.04 1.24 -6.14
C ASN A 104 3.66 2.73 -6.20
N GLY A 105 4.53 3.62 -5.72
CA GLY A 105 4.28 5.06 -5.70
C GLY A 105 4.45 5.71 -7.07
N PRO A 106 4.02 6.98 -7.24
CA PRO A 106 4.17 7.68 -8.50
C PRO A 106 5.63 8.08 -8.75
N THR A 107 5.99 8.23 -10.02
CA THR A 107 7.27 8.86 -10.38
C THR A 107 7.29 10.34 -10.02
N GLY A 108 8.48 10.91 -9.84
CA GLY A 108 8.72 12.27 -9.35
C GLY A 108 9.03 12.34 -7.84
N LEU A 109 9.06 11.22 -7.13
CA LEU A 109 9.27 11.13 -5.68
C LEU A 109 10.47 10.22 -5.31
N GLY A 110 11.41 10.00 -6.23
CA GLY A 110 12.53 9.09 -6.06
C GLY A 110 13.89 9.67 -6.49
N SER A 111 14.14 10.96 -6.24
CA SER A 111 15.37 11.63 -6.69
C SER A 111 16.65 11.11 -6.02
N GLY A 112 16.57 10.69 -4.76
CA GLY A 112 17.66 10.07 -4.01
C GLY A 112 17.28 8.66 -3.53
N LEU A 113 18.29 7.87 -3.18
CA LEU A 113 18.15 6.47 -2.78
C LEU A 113 17.13 6.21 -1.66
N ASN A 114 17.05 7.12 -0.67
CA ASN A 114 16.17 6.99 0.50
C ASN A 114 14.83 7.70 0.33
N ASP A 115 14.56 8.31 -0.83
CA ASP A 115 13.26 8.89 -1.12
C ASP A 115 12.19 7.80 -1.23
N ILE A 116 10.93 8.18 -1.07
CA ILE A 116 9.79 7.25 -0.96
C ILE A 116 9.65 6.32 -2.19
N CYS A 117 10.08 6.78 -3.37
CA CYS A 117 10.14 6.01 -4.62
C CYS A 117 11.59 5.83 -5.15
N GLY A 118 12.60 6.10 -4.33
CA GLY A 118 14.02 6.05 -4.73
C GLY A 118 14.55 4.63 -4.94
N LYS A 119 15.34 4.42 -5.98
CA LYS A 119 16.01 3.15 -6.23
C LYS A 119 17.22 2.99 -5.30
N ASP A 120 17.35 1.85 -4.62
CA ASP A 120 18.35 1.62 -3.56
C ASP A 120 19.19 0.35 -3.72
N TRP A 121 18.94 -0.47 -4.75
CA TRP A 121 19.61 -1.78 -4.95
C TRP A 121 20.69 -1.78 -6.05
N GLU A 122 20.96 -0.64 -6.69
CA GLU A 122 22.05 -0.52 -7.67
C GLU A 122 23.01 0.59 -7.23
N PHE A 123 24.26 0.22 -6.99
CA PHE A 123 25.29 1.12 -6.43
C PHE A 123 25.60 2.34 -7.30
N ASP A 124 25.40 2.24 -8.62
CA ASP A 124 25.78 3.28 -9.60
C ASP A 124 24.56 3.92 -10.29
N SER A 125 23.33 3.66 -9.81
CA SER A 125 22.15 4.33 -10.35
C SER A 125 21.16 4.75 -9.25
N ASP A 126 21.36 5.97 -8.77
CA ASP A 126 20.26 6.73 -8.19
C ASP A 126 19.19 6.95 -9.27
N GLY A 127 17.93 6.84 -8.88
CA GLY A 127 16.87 7.05 -9.83
C GLY A 127 15.49 6.80 -9.27
N ASP A 128 14.53 7.41 -9.94
CA ASP A 128 13.14 7.26 -9.60
C ASP A 128 12.61 5.90 -10.09
N HIS A 129 12.11 5.11 -9.15
CA HIS A 129 11.49 3.81 -9.40
C HIS A 129 9.97 3.85 -9.27
N GLY A 130 9.38 5.04 -9.24
CA GLY A 130 7.94 5.24 -9.23
C GLY A 130 7.28 4.89 -10.57
N ASP A 131 5.96 4.79 -10.52
CA ASP A 131 5.07 4.48 -11.63
C ASP A 131 4.71 5.76 -12.40
N PRO A 132 5.10 5.89 -13.69
CA PRO A 132 4.72 7.05 -14.50
C PRO A 132 3.21 7.15 -14.73
N ASP A 133 2.53 6.03 -14.91
CA ASP A 133 1.08 6.02 -15.16
C ASP A 133 0.27 6.52 -13.95
N LEU A 134 0.75 6.29 -12.73
CA LEU A 134 0.14 6.84 -11.54
C LEU A 134 0.38 8.35 -11.42
N ALA A 135 1.60 8.82 -11.73
CA ALA A 135 1.91 10.25 -11.73
C ALA A 135 1.08 11.02 -12.77
N ASP A 136 0.94 10.46 -13.97
CA ASP A 136 0.12 11.02 -15.04
C ASP A 136 -1.35 11.05 -14.65
N ALA A 137 -1.89 9.97 -14.06
CA ALA A 137 -3.27 9.93 -13.58
C ALA A 137 -3.53 10.97 -12.48
N ILE A 138 -2.62 11.12 -11.53
CA ILE A 138 -2.70 12.15 -10.48
C ILE A 138 -2.73 13.54 -11.10
N SER A 139 -1.86 13.80 -12.07
CA SER A 139 -1.80 15.09 -12.77
C SER A 139 -3.12 15.40 -13.49
N LEU A 140 -3.65 14.43 -14.26
CA LEU A 140 -4.92 14.55 -14.97
C LEU A 140 -6.13 14.77 -14.04
N LEU A 141 -6.09 14.23 -12.81
CA LEU A 141 -7.16 14.42 -11.82
C LEU A 141 -7.08 15.78 -11.13
N LYS A 142 -5.87 16.32 -10.97
CA LYS A 142 -5.63 17.66 -10.44
C LYS A 142 -5.91 18.74 -11.48
N GLU A 143 -5.83 18.42 -12.77
CA GLU A 143 -6.26 19.32 -13.84
C GLU A 143 -7.71 19.77 -13.61
N ASN A 144 -7.89 21.10 -13.54
CA ASN A 144 -9.18 21.77 -13.32
C ASN A 144 -9.83 21.51 -11.94
N ASN A 145 -9.06 21.06 -10.93
CA ASN A 145 -9.56 20.79 -9.58
C ASN A 145 -10.79 19.86 -9.55
N GLN A 146 -10.83 18.87 -10.46
CA GLN A 146 -11.99 17.98 -10.61
C GLN A 146 -12.25 17.15 -9.35
N VAL A 147 -11.19 16.75 -8.64
CA VAL A 147 -11.29 15.93 -7.42
C VAL A 147 -10.19 16.31 -6.44
N SER A 148 -10.53 16.38 -5.14
CA SER A 148 -9.54 16.55 -4.08
C SER A 148 -8.92 15.20 -3.70
N ILE A 149 -7.62 15.03 -3.99
CA ILE A 149 -6.86 13.84 -3.61
C ILE A 149 -6.29 14.07 -2.20
N ALA A 150 -6.86 13.38 -1.21
CA ALA A 150 -6.38 13.47 0.16
C ALA A 150 -5.11 12.63 0.38
N LEU A 151 -5.09 11.44 -0.21
CA LEU A 151 -4.10 10.42 0.11
C LEU A 151 -3.79 9.52 -1.10
N VAL A 152 -2.51 9.26 -1.33
CA VAL A 152 -2.00 8.25 -2.27
C VAL A 152 -1.26 7.20 -1.45
N VAL A 153 -1.88 6.04 -1.24
CA VAL A 153 -1.28 4.92 -0.51
C VAL A 153 -0.70 3.92 -1.48
N PHE A 154 0.54 3.52 -1.24
CA PHE A 154 1.21 2.49 -2.02
C PHE A 154 2.13 1.61 -1.18
N GLY A 155 2.82 0.68 -1.84
CA GLY A 155 3.82 -0.17 -1.22
C GLY A 155 5.00 -0.41 -2.15
N HIS A 156 5.44 -1.66 -2.24
CA HIS A 156 6.56 -2.14 -3.07
C HIS A 156 7.94 -1.71 -2.58
N MET A 157 8.18 -0.42 -2.40
CA MET A 157 9.47 0.13 -1.97
C MET A 157 9.66 -0.09 -0.47
N HIS A 158 10.45 -1.07 -0.06
CA HIS A 158 10.58 -1.45 1.36
C HIS A 158 11.14 -0.33 2.24
N LYS A 159 10.71 -0.29 3.51
CA LYS A 159 11.19 0.68 4.52
C LYS A 159 12.69 0.56 4.78
N GLU A 160 13.19 -0.65 4.97
CA GLU A 160 14.64 -0.91 5.06
C GLU A 160 15.24 -0.88 3.66
N LEU A 161 16.31 -0.09 3.52
CA LEU A 161 17.04 0.01 2.25
C LEU A 161 17.88 -1.24 2.00
N ALA A 162 18.08 -1.55 0.73
CA ALA A 162 18.94 -2.65 0.31
C ALA A 162 20.35 -2.53 0.93
N HIS A 163 20.96 -3.68 1.17
CA HIS A 163 22.30 -3.79 1.77
C HIS A 163 22.43 -3.18 3.19
N GLY A 164 21.32 -2.88 3.87
CA GLY A 164 21.34 -2.33 5.23
C GLY A 164 21.71 -0.85 5.28
N ASN A 165 21.51 -0.12 4.19
CA ASN A 165 21.92 1.29 4.03
C ASN A 165 20.98 2.31 4.72
N GLY A 166 20.26 1.90 5.76
CA GLY A 166 19.35 2.75 6.52
C GLY A 166 17.88 2.62 6.11
N PHE A 167 17.11 3.70 6.27
CA PHE A 167 15.66 3.70 6.11
C PHE A 167 15.17 4.68 5.05
N ARG A 168 14.12 4.26 4.35
CA ARG A 168 13.37 5.04 3.37
C ARG A 168 12.43 6.02 4.05
N LYS A 169 12.25 7.20 3.45
CA LYS A 169 11.14 8.11 3.78
C LYS A 169 9.83 7.42 3.45
N MET A 170 8.96 7.22 4.45
CA MET A 170 7.69 6.51 4.27
C MET A 170 6.51 7.45 3.98
N ILE A 171 6.72 8.76 4.11
CA ILE A 171 5.69 9.77 3.86
C ILE A 171 6.28 10.98 3.14
N VAL A 172 5.51 11.55 2.22
CA VAL A 172 5.80 12.85 1.57
C VAL A 172 4.50 13.66 1.54
N VAL A 173 4.57 14.94 1.86
CA VAL A 173 3.46 15.88 1.73
C VAL A 173 3.69 16.72 0.48
N GLY A 174 2.77 16.63 -0.49
CA GLY A 174 2.82 17.44 -1.70
C GLY A 174 2.50 18.91 -1.44
N ALA A 175 2.88 19.79 -2.37
CA ALA A 175 2.61 21.22 -2.28
C ALA A 175 1.10 21.57 -2.23
N ASP A 176 0.26 20.66 -2.69
CA ASP A 176 -1.20 20.75 -2.66
C ASP A 176 -1.83 20.03 -1.44
N ASN A 177 -1.02 19.66 -0.46
CA ASN A 177 -1.38 18.88 0.73
C ASN A 177 -1.82 17.43 0.44
N THR A 178 -1.61 16.91 -0.77
CA THR A 178 -1.75 15.47 -1.02
C THR A 178 -0.71 14.71 -0.19
N ILE A 179 -1.12 13.74 0.62
CA ILE A 179 -0.18 12.87 1.32
C ILE A 179 0.15 11.65 0.46
N TYR A 180 1.43 11.37 0.28
CA TYR A 180 1.95 10.16 -0.33
C TYR A 180 2.47 9.26 0.79
N LEU A 181 1.87 8.09 0.93
CA LEU A 181 2.15 7.16 2.02
C LEU A 181 2.58 5.80 1.48
N ASN A 182 3.77 5.39 1.85
CA ASN A 182 4.28 4.06 1.58
C ASN A 182 4.05 3.16 2.81
N GLY A 183 3.27 2.09 2.65
CA GLY A 183 2.97 1.13 3.71
C GLY A 183 3.88 -0.11 3.72
N ALA A 184 4.96 -0.15 2.92
CA ALA A 184 5.77 -1.36 2.72
C ALA A 184 6.79 -1.63 3.85
N ILE A 185 6.28 -1.98 5.03
CA ILE A 185 7.06 -2.50 6.15
C ILE A 185 7.21 -4.03 5.98
N VAL A 186 8.45 -4.51 5.88
CA VAL A 186 8.78 -5.92 5.66
C VAL A 186 9.94 -6.32 6.58
N PRO A 187 9.84 -7.41 7.36
CA PRO A 187 8.67 -8.28 7.50
C PRO A 187 7.53 -7.60 8.27
N ARG A 188 6.30 -7.71 7.77
CA ARG A 188 5.10 -7.17 8.44
C ARG A 188 4.68 -7.99 9.66
N VAL A 189 5.10 -9.25 9.73
CA VAL A 189 4.84 -10.16 10.85
C VAL A 189 6.17 -10.73 11.30
N LYS A 190 6.56 -10.41 12.54
CA LYS A 190 7.72 -10.97 13.22
C LYS A 190 7.22 -12.01 14.22
N ARG A 191 7.92 -13.14 14.33
CA ARG A 191 7.63 -14.10 15.41
C ARG A 191 8.26 -13.56 16.68
N LEU A 192 7.51 -13.61 17.77
CA LEU A 192 8.08 -13.39 19.09
C LEU A 192 8.85 -14.68 19.43
N SER A 193 10.15 -14.70 19.12
CA SER A 193 11.09 -15.66 19.67
C SER A 193 12.04 -14.91 20.59
N ASP A 194 12.55 -15.62 21.59
CA ASP A 194 13.39 -15.21 22.72
C ASP A 194 14.66 -14.38 22.36
N ASP A 195 14.51 -13.22 21.72
CA ASP A 195 15.61 -12.31 21.35
C ASP A 195 16.34 -11.71 22.57
N ASN A 196 15.88 -12.03 23.78
CA ASN A 196 16.60 -11.78 25.04
C ASN A 196 17.65 -12.84 25.40
N LYS A 197 17.83 -13.93 24.63
CA LYS A 197 18.86 -14.96 24.89
C LYS A 197 20.19 -14.75 24.13
N ARG A 198 20.59 -13.50 23.87
CA ARG A 198 21.97 -13.18 23.43
C ARG A 198 22.90 -12.73 24.56
N SER A 199 22.52 -12.90 25.82
CA SER A 199 23.42 -12.68 26.95
C SER A 199 23.04 -13.61 28.10
N LEU A 200 24.00 -14.44 28.53
CA LEU A 200 24.02 -15.31 29.72
C LEU A 200 23.79 -16.81 29.46
N ASP A 201 24.93 -17.47 29.35
CA ASP A 201 25.33 -18.87 29.55
C ASP A 201 24.37 -19.90 30.20
N ASN A 202 24.51 -21.12 29.65
CA ASN A 202 24.49 -22.47 30.25
C ASN A 202 23.23 -23.11 30.87
N GLU A 203 23.05 -24.38 30.43
CA GLU A 203 22.50 -25.54 31.13
C GLU A 203 21.00 -25.55 31.52
N GLY A 204 20.33 -26.64 31.14
CA GLY A 204 19.12 -27.11 31.82
C GLY A 204 17.84 -27.09 30.99
N HIS A 205 17.38 -28.29 30.63
CA HIS A 205 16.03 -28.56 30.16
C HIS A 205 14.96 -27.87 31.02
N HIS A 206 14.00 -27.19 30.38
CA HIS A 206 12.57 -27.39 30.61
C HIS A 206 11.79 -26.78 29.43
N SER A 207 11.10 -27.62 28.68
CA SER A 207 10.13 -27.24 27.67
C SER A 207 8.98 -26.48 28.34
N SER A 208 9.05 -25.16 28.38
CA SER A 208 7.86 -24.36 28.61
C SER A 208 7.10 -24.25 27.28
N LEU A 209 5.79 -24.46 27.32
CA LEU A 209 4.90 -24.10 26.21
C LEU A 209 4.98 -22.57 26.06
N GLU A 210 6.01 -22.08 25.38
CA GLU A 210 6.16 -20.65 25.12
C GLU A 210 5.04 -20.22 24.18
N ALA A 211 4.19 -19.31 24.66
CA ALA A 211 3.10 -18.77 23.88
C ALA A 211 3.67 -18.17 22.58
N LYS A 212 3.39 -18.84 21.45
CA LYS A 212 3.87 -18.46 20.12
C LYS A 212 3.17 -17.19 19.66
N GLY A 213 3.67 -16.04 20.08
CA GLY A 213 3.15 -14.75 19.68
C GLY A 213 3.75 -14.23 18.38
N THR A 214 3.11 -13.21 17.82
CA THR A 214 3.63 -12.46 16.67
C THR A 214 3.53 -10.97 16.91
N SER A 215 4.56 -10.21 16.56
CA SER A 215 4.45 -8.75 16.42
C SER A 215 4.07 -8.41 14.98
N ARG A 216 3.05 -7.56 14.80
CA ARG A 216 2.46 -7.24 13.50
C ARG A 216 2.45 -5.74 13.25
N ALA A 217 2.99 -5.31 12.11
CA ALA A 217 3.02 -3.91 11.72
C ALA A 217 1.73 -3.50 11.01
N PHE A 218 1.20 -2.35 11.44
CA PHE A 218 0.07 -1.65 10.84
C PHE A 218 0.48 -0.22 10.52
N THR A 219 -0.16 0.36 9.51
CA THR A 219 -0.09 1.80 9.25
C THR A 219 -1.49 2.35 9.43
N LEU A 220 -1.67 3.22 10.41
CA LEU A 220 -2.93 3.85 10.76
C LEU A 220 -2.95 5.25 10.16
N VAL A 221 -4.06 5.58 9.49
CA VAL A 221 -4.30 6.91 8.94
C VAL A 221 -5.59 7.43 9.52
N GLU A 222 -5.51 8.58 10.17
CA GLU A 222 -6.67 9.30 10.67
C GLU A 222 -7.04 10.38 9.67
N LEU A 223 -8.33 10.44 9.31
CA LEU A 223 -8.88 11.46 8.44
C LEU A 223 -9.96 12.25 9.18
N SER A 224 -9.91 13.56 9.07
CA SER A 224 -10.94 14.48 9.55
C SER A 224 -11.24 15.51 8.47
N GLU A 225 -12.53 15.73 8.20
CA GLU A 225 -13.00 16.64 7.15
C GLU A 225 -12.28 16.43 5.80
N GLY A 226 -11.95 15.16 5.52
CA GLY A 226 -11.28 14.74 4.29
C GLY A 226 -9.81 15.06 4.16
N LYS A 227 -9.19 15.56 5.21
CA LYS A 227 -7.75 15.73 5.29
C LYS A 227 -7.19 14.67 6.20
N VAL A 228 -6.00 14.19 5.86
CA VAL A 228 -5.25 13.33 6.77
C VAL A 228 -4.77 14.20 7.93
N THR A 229 -5.08 13.80 9.16
CA THR A 229 -4.69 14.51 10.38
C THR A 229 -3.52 13.83 11.07
N LYS A 230 -3.42 12.50 10.98
CA LYS A 230 -2.34 11.72 11.59
C LYS A 230 -2.03 10.49 10.76
N VAL A 231 -0.75 10.16 10.68
CA VAL A 231 -0.26 8.88 10.16
C VAL A 231 0.69 8.28 11.18
N ALA A 232 0.42 7.04 11.59
CA ALA A 232 1.24 6.30 12.53
C ALA A 232 1.60 4.91 11.99
N GLU A 233 2.84 4.49 12.23
CA GLU A 233 3.26 3.09 12.15
C GLU A 233 3.14 2.47 13.54
N SER A 234 2.37 1.39 13.66
CA SER A 234 2.10 0.75 14.94
C SER A 234 2.45 -0.73 14.88
N TRP A 235 3.20 -1.21 15.86
CA TRP A 235 3.52 -2.63 16.06
C TRP A 235 2.65 -3.20 17.17
N VAL A 236 1.90 -4.25 16.85
CA VAL A 236 0.96 -4.89 17.78
C VAL A 236 1.40 -6.32 18.06
N SER A 237 1.66 -6.61 19.32
CA SER A 237 1.84 -7.96 19.85
C SER A 237 0.53 -8.71 19.77
N VAL A 238 0.55 -9.94 19.27
CA VAL A 238 -0.59 -10.86 19.25
C VAL A 238 -0.14 -12.17 19.88
N VAL A 239 -0.62 -12.45 21.10
CA VAL A 239 -0.34 -13.67 21.85
C VAL A 239 -1.67 -14.31 22.20
N GLU A 240 -1.96 -15.46 21.61
CA GLU A 240 -3.27 -16.13 21.74
C GLU A 240 -4.43 -15.19 21.36
N ASP A 241 -5.27 -14.79 22.32
CA ASP A 241 -6.40 -13.86 22.16
C ASP A 241 -6.07 -12.42 22.59
N ARG A 242 -4.86 -12.18 23.09
CA ARG A 242 -4.43 -10.86 23.58
C ARG A 242 -3.72 -10.07 22.50
N THR A 243 -4.12 -8.82 22.33
CA THR A 243 -3.46 -7.86 21.45
C THR A 243 -2.99 -6.64 22.24
N VAL A 244 -1.70 -6.28 22.13
CA VAL A 244 -1.10 -5.15 22.85
C VAL A 244 -0.31 -4.30 21.87
N LEU A 245 -0.48 -2.97 21.91
CA LEU A 245 0.36 -2.03 21.18
C LEU A 245 1.76 -2.01 21.82
N GLU A 246 2.79 -2.41 21.08
CA GLU A 246 4.19 -2.44 21.52
C GLU A 246 4.88 -1.10 21.23
N GLU A 247 4.78 -0.64 19.99
CA GLU A 247 5.45 0.56 19.51
C GLU A 247 4.50 1.35 18.61
N GLU A 248 4.55 2.67 18.70
CA GLU A 248 3.87 3.59 17.79
C GLU A 248 4.85 4.70 17.37
N TYR A 249 5.01 4.87 16.06
CA TYR A 249 5.84 5.89 15.44
C TYR A 249 4.97 6.84 14.65
N ILE A 250 4.89 8.10 15.06
CA ILE A 250 4.15 9.13 14.34
C ILE A 250 4.96 9.57 13.13
N LEU A 251 4.44 9.29 11.94
CA LEU A 251 5.05 9.66 10.66
C LEU A 251 4.59 11.05 10.22
N PHE A 252 3.37 11.44 10.59
CA PHE A 252 2.78 12.74 10.28
C PHE A 252 1.70 13.08 11.29
N GLU A 253 1.62 14.36 11.66
CA GLU A 253 0.55 14.92 12.47
C GLU A 253 0.30 16.36 12.01
N ALA A 254 -0.94 16.69 11.68
CA ALA A 254 -1.35 18.03 11.29
C ALA A 254 -1.45 18.92 12.54
N HIS A 255 -0.91 20.14 12.44
CA HIS A 255 -1.00 21.17 13.48
C HIS A 255 -2.25 22.05 13.30
#